data_AF-J9RCX5-F1
#
_entry.id   AF-J9RCX5-F1
#
_cell.length_a   1.000
_cell.length_b   1.000
_cell.length_c   1.000
_cell.angle_alpha   90.00
_cell.angle_beta   90.00
_cell.angle_gamma   90.00
#
_symmetry.space_group_name_H-M   'P 1'
#
loop_
_entity.id
_entity.type
_entity.pdbx_description
1 polymer ?
#
loop_
_entity_poly.entity_id
_entity_poly.type
_entity_poly.pdbx_seq_one_letter_code
_entity_poly.pdbx_strand_id
1 'polypeptide(L)'
;MRMGYLHMVTVSSPEIARQVLQVQDNIFSNRPANIAISYLTYDRADMAFAHYGPFWRQMRKLCVMKLFSRKRAESWESVRDEVDSMLKTVEANIGKPVNLGELIFTLTMNITYRAAFGAKNEGQDEFIKILQEFSKLFGAFNMSDFIPWLGWIDPQGLSARLVKARKALDKFIDSIIDDHIQKRKQNNFSEDAETDMV
;
A
#
# COMPACT_ATOMS: atom_id res chain seq x y z
N MET A 1 -22.71 8.93 16.12
CA MET A 1 -21.83 8.80 17.30
C MET A 1 -20.88 10.00 17.36
N ARG A 2 -20.39 10.36 18.56
CA ARG A 2 -19.31 11.36 18.72
C ARG A 2 -18.09 10.66 19.32
N MET A 3 -16.91 10.90 18.75
CA MET A 3 -15.63 10.38 19.24
C MET A 3 -14.70 11.56 19.44
N GLY A 4 -14.50 11.96 20.69
CA GLY A 4 -13.93 13.27 21.01
C GLY A 4 -14.74 14.38 20.33
N TYR A 5 -14.06 15.21 19.53
CA TYR A 5 -14.67 16.30 18.77
C TYR A 5 -15.17 15.88 17.38
N LEU A 6 -14.96 14.63 16.96
CA LEU A 6 -15.39 14.13 15.66
C LEU A 6 -16.82 13.60 15.70
N HIS A 7 -17.63 14.03 14.73
CA HIS A 7 -18.94 13.44 14.48
C HIS A 7 -18.82 12.31 13.46
N MET A 8 -19.30 11.12 13.82
CA MET A 8 -19.24 9.94 12.96
C MET A 8 -20.63 9.34 12.76
N VAL A 9 -20.91 8.93 11.53
CA VAL A 9 -22.13 8.22 11.15
C VAL A 9 -21.76 6.80 10.75
N THR A 10 -22.44 5.82 11.34
CA THR A 10 -22.24 4.42 11.00
C THR A 10 -23.27 4.02 9.95
N VAL A 11 -22.78 3.43 8.85
CA VAL A 11 -23.62 2.83 7.82
C VAL A 11 -23.65 1.33 8.05
N SER A 12 -24.83 0.79 8.37
CA SER A 12 -24.99 -0.62 8.76
C SER A 12 -26.09 -1.35 7.98
N SER A 13 -26.55 -0.81 6.85
CA SER A 13 -27.45 -1.53 5.93
C SER A 13 -26.97 -1.41 4.48
N PRO A 14 -27.23 -2.43 3.63
CA PRO A 14 -26.88 -2.40 2.22
C PRO A 14 -27.52 -1.23 1.45
N GLU A 15 -28.75 -0.88 1.80
CA GLU A 15 -29.51 0.19 1.13
C GLU A 15 -28.83 1.54 1.36
N ILE A 16 -28.42 1.82 2.59
CA ILE A 16 -27.71 3.06 2.93
C ILE A 16 -26.28 3.03 2.39
N ALA A 17 -25.60 1.87 2.42
CA ALA A 17 -24.28 1.73 1.80
C ALA A 17 -24.32 2.05 0.30
N ARG A 18 -25.36 1.62 -0.42
CA ARG A 18 -25.58 1.97 -1.83
C ARG A 18 -25.75 3.48 -2.01
N GLN A 19 -26.50 4.14 -1.14
CA GLN A 19 -26.67 5.59 -1.21
C GLN A 19 -25.32 6.32 -1.07
N VAL A 20 -24.50 5.92 -0.11
CA VAL A 20 -23.22 6.58 0.19
C VAL A 20 -22.14 6.25 -0.85
N LEU A 21 -22.01 4.98 -1.24
CA LEU A 21 -20.89 4.50 -2.06
C LEU A 21 -21.14 4.54 -3.56
N GLN A 22 -22.39 4.72 -3.99
CA GLN A 22 -22.75 4.71 -5.42
C GLN A 22 -23.59 5.92 -5.83
N VAL A 23 -24.68 6.23 -5.11
CA VAL A 23 -25.59 7.31 -5.54
C VAL A 23 -24.99 8.70 -5.25
N GLN A 24 -24.30 8.83 -4.12
CA GLN A 24 -23.70 10.08 -3.65
C GLN A 24 -22.18 9.93 -3.48
N ASP A 25 -21.57 9.07 -4.30
CA ASP A 25 -20.15 8.73 -4.23
C ASP A 25 -19.25 9.97 -4.38
N ASN A 26 -19.65 10.92 -5.22
CA ASN A 26 -18.98 12.20 -5.40
C ASN A 26 -18.88 13.02 -4.10
N ILE A 27 -19.90 12.98 -3.22
CA ILE A 27 -19.94 13.71 -1.95
C ILE A 27 -19.09 12.97 -0.89
N PHE A 28 -19.17 11.63 -0.84
CA PHE A 28 -18.58 10.82 0.22
C PHE A 28 -17.24 10.15 -0.15
N SER A 29 -16.69 10.43 -1.34
CA SER A 29 -15.44 9.83 -1.82
C SER A 29 -14.19 10.26 -1.04
N ASN A 30 -14.24 11.41 -0.38
CA ASN A 30 -13.13 11.94 0.40
C ASN A 30 -12.93 11.16 1.69
N ARG A 31 -11.67 10.81 2.00
CA ARG A 31 -11.32 10.13 3.25
C ARG A 31 -10.87 11.11 4.31
N PRO A 32 -11.30 10.95 5.58
CA PRO A 32 -10.66 11.64 6.69
C PRO A 32 -9.22 11.13 6.84
N ALA A 33 -8.29 12.01 7.20
CA ALA A 33 -6.93 11.64 7.52
C ALA A 33 -6.62 12.02 8.97
N ASN A 34 -6.01 11.08 9.67
CA ASN A 34 -5.34 11.33 10.94
C ASN A 34 -3.91 11.84 10.70
N ILE A 35 -3.21 12.21 11.77
CA ILE A 35 -1.81 12.68 11.67
C ILE A 35 -0.91 11.65 10.97
N ALA A 36 -1.13 10.36 11.19
CA ALA A 36 -0.32 9.30 10.61
C ALA A 36 -0.52 9.23 9.09
N ILE A 37 -1.76 9.28 8.62
CA ILE A 37 -2.11 9.35 7.20
C ILE A 37 -1.49 10.60 6.59
N SER A 38 -1.82 11.79 7.11
CA SER A 38 -1.32 13.05 6.54
C SER A 38 0.20 13.10 6.50
N TYR A 39 0.88 12.61 7.54
CA TYR A 39 2.33 12.56 7.56
C TYR A 39 2.87 11.48 6.59
N LEU A 40 2.53 10.21 6.74
CA LEU A 40 3.16 9.14 5.95
C LEU A 40 2.83 9.22 4.44
N THR A 41 1.80 9.95 4.04
CA THR A 41 1.37 10.08 2.63
C THR A 41 1.65 11.45 2.01
N TYR A 42 2.55 12.25 2.60
CA TYR A 42 2.92 13.59 2.10
C TYR A 42 1.70 14.50 1.90
N ASP A 43 0.92 14.64 2.97
CA ASP A 43 -0.33 15.39 2.98
C ASP A 43 -1.36 14.86 1.97
N ARG A 44 -1.55 13.53 1.97
CA ARG A 44 -2.52 12.81 1.13
C ARG A 44 -2.20 12.92 -0.37
N ALA A 45 -0.92 12.88 -0.73
CA ALA A 45 -0.46 12.78 -2.11
C ALA A 45 -0.38 11.31 -2.61
N ASP A 46 -1.23 10.43 -2.09
CA ASP A 46 -1.30 9.01 -2.42
C ASP A 46 -2.65 8.62 -3.07
N MET A 47 -2.79 7.38 -3.55
CA MET A 47 -4.02 6.93 -4.21
C MET A 47 -5.15 6.56 -3.23
N ALA A 48 -4.82 6.18 -2.00
CA ALA A 48 -5.78 5.73 -1.01
C ALA A 48 -6.47 6.89 -0.29
N PHE A 49 -5.73 7.93 0.14
CA PHE A 49 -6.25 9.02 0.98
C PHE A 49 -6.37 10.38 0.30
N ALA A 50 -5.84 10.56 -0.91
CA ALA A 50 -6.03 11.82 -1.64
C ALA A 50 -7.51 12.18 -1.78
N HIS A 51 -7.77 13.48 -1.71
CA HIS A 51 -9.09 14.00 -2.02
C HIS A 51 -9.46 13.74 -3.49
N TYR A 52 -10.73 13.45 -3.71
CA TYR A 52 -11.25 13.30 -5.06
C TYR A 52 -11.05 14.62 -5.82
N GLY A 53 -10.37 14.52 -6.97
CA GLY A 53 -10.00 15.67 -7.76
C GLY A 53 -9.14 15.28 -8.96
N PRO A 54 -8.60 16.26 -9.70
CA PRO A 54 -7.79 16.01 -10.89
C PRO A 54 -6.60 15.08 -10.63
N PHE A 55 -5.86 15.31 -9.54
CA PHE A 55 -4.72 14.47 -9.13
C PHE A 55 -5.12 13.01 -8.94
N TRP A 56 -6.11 12.75 -8.08
CA TRP A 56 -6.55 11.39 -7.79
C TRP A 56 -7.10 10.69 -9.05
N ARG A 57 -7.86 11.40 -9.88
CA ARG A 57 -8.40 10.86 -11.14
C ARG A 57 -7.29 10.48 -12.12
N GLN A 58 -6.24 11.31 -12.23
CA GLN A 58 -5.09 11.03 -13.07
C GLN A 58 -4.30 9.82 -12.55
N MET A 59 -4.02 9.77 -11.25
CA MET A 59 -3.33 8.65 -10.62
C MET A 59 -4.10 7.34 -10.81
N ARG A 60 -5.42 7.34 -10.55
CA ARG A 60 -6.28 6.17 -10.76
C ARG A 60 -6.29 5.73 -12.22
N LYS A 61 -6.34 6.67 -13.17
CA LYS A 61 -6.27 6.35 -14.60
C LYS A 61 -4.93 5.68 -14.95
N LEU A 62 -3.81 6.20 -14.42
CA LEU A 62 -2.50 5.59 -14.63
C LEU A 62 -2.44 4.17 -14.07
N CYS A 63 -2.86 3.97 -12.83
CA CYS A 63 -2.90 2.64 -12.21
C CYS A 63 -3.72 1.65 -13.04
N VAL A 64 -4.93 2.01 -13.47
CA VAL A 64 -5.80 1.10 -14.24
C VAL A 64 -5.23 0.81 -15.63
N MET A 65 -4.72 1.82 -16.33
CA MET A 65 -4.27 1.66 -17.72
C MET A 65 -2.88 1.06 -17.85
N LYS A 66 -2.00 1.26 -16.87
CA LYS A 66 -0.60 0.85 -16.92
C LYS A 66 -0.31 -0.27 -15.93
N LEU A 67 -0.57 -0.05 -14.64
CA LEU A 67 -0.14 -0.98 -13.59
C LEU A 67 -1.00 -2.26 -13.53
N PHE A 68 -2.32 -2.10 -13.60
CA PHE A 68 -3.30 -3.19 -13.48
C PHE A 68 -3.92 -3.58 -14.83
N SER A 69 -3.28 -3.20 -15.93
CA SER A 69 -3.74 -3.58 -17.27
C SER A 69 -3.38 -5.04 -17.57
N ARG A 70 -4.29 -5.74 -18.26
CA ARG A 70 -4.08 -7.13 -18.71
C ARG A 70 -2.88 -7.31 -19.64
N LYS A 71 -2.36 -6.22 -20.23
CA LYS A 71 -1.20 -6.25 -21.13
C LYS A 71 0.11 -6.60 -20.43
N ARG A 72 0.17 -6.54 -19.11
CA ARG A 72 1.39 -6.82 -18.35
C ARG A 72 1.53 -8.32 -18.10
N ALA A 73 1.95 -9.06 -19.13
CA ALA A 73 2.00 -10.52 -19.12
C ALA A 73 2.89 -11.09 -18.00
N GLU A 74 3.99 -10.41 -17.68
CA GLU A 74 4.95 -10.86 -16.67
C GLU A 74 4.41 -10.81 -15.23
N SER A 75 3.44 -9.93 -14.94
CA SER A 75 2.77 -9.93 -13.62
C SER A 75 1.81 -11.11 -13.45
N TRP A 76 1.38 -11.75 -14.54
CA TRP A 76 0.58 -12.98 -14.50
C TRP A 76 1.45 -14.23 -14.45
N GLU A 77 2.62 -14.20 -15.09
CA GLU A 77 3.63 -15.26 -14.95
C GLU A 77 4.15 -15.34 -13.51
N SER A 78 4.42 -14.19 -12.88
CA SER A 78 4.84 -14.16 -11.47
C SER A 78 3.82 -14.79 -10.53
N VAL A 79 2.52 -14.57 -10.77
CA VAL A 79 1.45 -15.21 -10.01
C VAL A 79 1.53 -16.73 -10.14
N ARG A 80 1.71 -17.26 -11.36
CA ARG A 80 1.78 -18.70 -11.59
C ARG A 80 2.98 -19.32 -10.88
N ASP A 81 4.17 -18.73 -11.04
CA ASP A 81 5.41 -19.23 -10.43
C ASP A 81 5.31 -19.30 -8.90
N GLU A 82 4.75 -18.26 -8.28
CA GLU A 82 4.64 -18.21 -6.81
C GLU A 82 3.57 -19.19 -6.30
N VAL A 83 2.48 -19.40 -7.04
CA VAL A 83 1.49 -20.44 -6.73
C VAL A 83 2.12 -21.83 -6.81
N ASP A 84 2.88 -22.12 -7.87
CA ASP A 84 3.57 -23.41 -8.03
C ASP A 84 4.59 -23.65 -6.91
N SER A 85 5.31 -22.59 -6.49
CA SER A 85 6.23 -22.64 -5.34
C SER A 85 5.50 -22.94 -4.03
N MET A 86 4.34 -22.32 -3.80
CA MET A 86 3.52 -22.61 -2.62
C MET A 86 3.01 -24.06 -2.65
N LEU A 87 2.55 -24.56 -3.80
CA LEU A 87 2.08 -25.94 -3.94
C LEU A 87 3.18 -26.96 -3.65
N LYS A 88 4.39 -26.76 -4.19
CA LYS A 88 5.55 -27.60 -3.88
C LYS A 88 5.88 -27.62 -2.38
N THR A 89 5.72 -26.49 -1.70
CA THR A 89 5.91 -26.41 -0.25
C THR A 89 4.88 -27.25 0.50
N VAL A 90 3.62 -27.24 0.05
CA VAL A 90 2.55 -28.06 0.62
C VAL A 90 2.80 -29.55 0.34
N GLU A 91 3.16 -29.91 -0.89
CA GLU A 91 3.47 -31.29 -1.30
C GLU A 91 4.63 -31.88 -0.49
N ALA A 92 5.69 -31.10 -0.25
CA ALA A 92 6.83 -31.52 0.56
C ALA A 92 6.48 -31.76 2.04
N ASN A 93 5.33 -31.25 2.51
CA ASN A 93 4.87 -31.36 3.89
C ASN A 93 3.62 -32.24 4.05
N ILE A 94 3.33 -33.11 3.08
CA ILE A 94 2.25 -34.10 3.21
C ILE A 94 2.42 -34.92 4.50
N GLY A 95 1.34 -35.01 5.28
CA GLY A 95 1.33 -35.71 6.57
C GLY A 95 1.89 -34.90 7.74
N LYS A 96 2.30 -33.64 7.54
CA LYS A 96 2.75 -32.72 8.59
C LYS A 96 1.81 -31.51 8.71
N PRO A 97 1.68 -30.91 9.90
CA PRO A 97 0.98 -29.64 10.06
C PRO A 97 1.66 -28.52 9.25
N VAL A 98 0.87 -27.68 8.60
CA VAL A 98 1.33 -26.54 7.81
C VAL A 98 0.60 -25.27 8.24
N ASN A 99 1.33 -24.16 8.34
CA ASN A 99 0.76 -22.85 8.64
C ASN A 99 0.22 -22.19 7.35
N LEU A 100 -1.09 -22.33 7.11
CA LEU A 100 -1.73 -21.75 5.93
C LEU A 100 -1.67 -20.21 5.89
N GLY A 101 -1.74 -19.55 7.06
CA GLY A 101 -1.66 -18.09 7.14
C GLY A 101 -0.32 -17.56 6.64
N GLU A 102 0.77 -18.22 7.02
CA GLU A 102 2.13 -17.88 6.60
C GLU A 102 2.37 -18.19 5.11
N LEU A 103 1.83 -19.30 4.61
CA LEU A 103 1.91 -19.64 3.17
C LEU A 103 1.19 -18.60 2.31
N ILE A 104 -0.05 -18.25 2.66
CA ILE A 104 -0.84 -17.26 1.90
C ILE A 104 -0.20 -15.87 2.01
N PHE A 105 0.31 -15.51 3.19
CA PHE A 105 1.03 -14.26 3.37
C PHE A 105 2.26 -14.21 2.46
N THR A 106 3.11 -15.23 2.48
CA THR A 106 4.31 -15.32 1.63
C THR A 106 3.95 -15.27 0.15
N LEU A 107 2.92 -16.01 -0.28
CA LEU A 107 2.44 -15.99 -1.67
C LEU A 107 2.03 -14.59 -2.12
N THR A 108 1.11 -13.95 -1.40
CA THR A 108 0.60 -12.62 -1.75
C THR A 108 1.69 -11.55 -1.72
N MET A 109 2.61 -11.67 -0.76
CA MET A 109 3.78 -10.82 -0.62
C MET A 109 4.73 -10.94 -1.80
N ASN A 110 5.13 -12.16 -2.19
CA ASN A 110 6.04 -12.39 -3.32
C ASN A 110 5.43 -11.90 -4.63
N ILE A 111 4.15 -12.20 -4.86
CA ILE A 111 3.41 -11.72 -6.04
C ILE A 111 3.43 -10.20 -6.09
N THR A 112 3.08 -9.53 -4.99
CA THR A 112 3.03 -8.06 -4.93
C THR A 112 4.41 -7.45 -5.11
N TYR A 113 5.42 -7.99 -4.45
CA TYR A 113 6.80 -7.51 -4.53
C TYR A 113 7.36 -7.62 -5.95
N ARG A 114 7.25 -8.81 -6.56
CA ARG A 114 7.72 -9.03 -7.93
C ARG A 114 6.91 -8.22 -8.94
N ALA A 115 5.59 -8.10 -8.74
CA ALA A 115 4.77 -7.23 -9.57
C ALA A 115 5.21 -5.77 -9.48
N ALA A 116 5.66 -5.29 -8.31
CA ALA A 116 6.08 -3.91 -8.11
C ALA A 116 7.50 -3.62 -8.59
N PHE A 117 8.44 -4.50 -8.27
CA PHE A 117 9.87 -4.19 -8.39
C PHE A 117 10.62 -5.10 -9.36
N GLY A 118 9.95 -6.08 -10.00
CA GLY A 118 10.52 -6.98 -11.01
C GLY A 118 11.56 -8.00 -10.51
N ALA A 119 12.22 -7.74 -9.38
CA ALA A 119 13.28 -8.58 -8.85
C ALA A 119 12.78 -9.63 -7.83
N LYS A 120 13.52 -10.74 -7.73
CA LYS A 120 13.38 -11.69 -6.62
C LYS A 120 14.25 -11.24 -5.43
N ASN A 121 13.62 -11.12 -4.27
CA ASN A 121 14.18 -11.21 -2.91
C ASN A 121 15.17 -10.13 -2.42
N GLU A 122 15.78 -9.29 -3.27
CA GLU A 122 16.60 -8.18 -2.78
C GLU A 122 15.73 -7.07 -2.19
N GLY A 123 15.91 -6.75 -0.90
CA GLY A 123 15.16 -5.68 -0.20
C GLY A 123 13.77 -6.07 0.30
N GLN A 124 13.30 -7.29 0.03
CA GLN A 124 11.93 -7.71 0.37
C GLN A 124 11.65 -7.69 1.88
N ASP A 125 12.55 -8.23 2.70
CA ASP A 125 12.44 -8.21 4.16
C ASP A 125 12.40 -6.80 4.74
N GLU A 126 13.16 -5.88 4.15
CA GLU A 126 13.16 -4.46 4.53
C GLU A 126 11.82 -3.82 4.18
N PHE A 127 11.34 -4.02 2.96
CA PHE A 127 10.05 -3.51 2.51
C PHE A 127 8.89 -3.99 3.39
N ILE A 128 8.89 -5.28 3.76
CA ILE A 128 7.86 -5.86 4.64
C ILE A 128 7.89 -5.18 6.01
N LYS A 129 9.07 -4.99 6.61
CA LYS A 129 9.20 -4.30 7.90
C LYS A 129 8.67 -2.87 7.82
N ILE A 130 8.93 -2.17 6.71
CA ILE A 130 8.39 -0.83 6.46
C ILE A 130 6.86 -0.89 6.38
N LEU A 131 6.28 -1.77 5.55
CA LEU A 131 4.83 -1.91 5.40
C LEU A 131 4.13 -2.29 6.71
N GLN A 132 4.73 -3.18 7.50
CA GLN A 132 4.19 -3.57 8.81
C GLN A 132 4.18 -2.38 9.79
N GLU A 133 5.23 -1.55 9.79
CA GLU A 133 5.26 -0.35 10.63
C GLU A 133 4.26 0.70 10.15
N PHE A 134 4.10 0.91 8.84
CA PHE A 134 3.07 1.79 8.28
C PHE A 134 1.66 1.32 8.69
N SER A 135 1.38 0.02 8.57
CA SER A 135 0.09 -0.57 8.98
C SER A 135 -0.19 -0.33 10.46
N LYS A 136 0.82 -0.53 11.33
CA LYS A 136 0.71 -0.23 12.77
C LYS A 136 0.45 1.24 13.04
N LEU A 137 1.11 2.15 12.31
CA LEU A 137 0.96 3.60 12.49
C LEU A 137 -0.39 4.11 11.97
N PHE A 138 -0.88 3.61 10.84
CA PHE A 138 -2.21 3.96 10.34
C PHE A 138 -3.33 3.50 11.27
N GLY A 139 -3.18 2.32 11.88
CA GLY A 139 -4.13 1.78 12.86
C GLY A 139 -3.92 2.25 14.30
N ALA A 140 -2.85 3.01 14.59
CA ALA A 140 -2.58 3.47 15.93
C ALA A 140 -3.65 4.47 16.37
N PHE A 141 -4.22 4.25 17.56
CA PHE A 141 -4.97 5.29 18.23
C PHE A 141 -4.04 6.50 18.44
N ASN A 142 -4.54 7.71 18.20
CA ASN A 142 -3.85 8.92 18.63
C ASN A 142 -4.85 9.92 19.22
N MET A 143 -4.63 10.32 20.47
CA MET A 143 -5.51 11.26 21.17
C MET A 143 -5.66 12.60 20.43
N SER A 144 -4.60 13.07 19.75
CA SER A 144 -4.64 14.34 19.02
C SER A 144 -5.61 14.36 17.85
N ASP A 145 -5.93 13.20 17.28
CA ASP A 145 -6.89 13.09 16.17
C ASP A 145 -8.33 13.33 16.64
N PHE A 146 -8.61 13.07 17.92
CA PHE A 146 -9.94 13.23 18.52
C PHE A 146 -10.06 14.50 19.35
N ILE A 147 -8.95 15.00 19.91
CA ILE A 147 -8.88 16.17 20.79
C ILE A 147 -7.74 17.08 20.31
N PRO A 148 -7.99 17.95 19.30
CA PRO A 148 -6.92 18.68 18.61
C PRO A 148 -6.06 19.58 19.50
N TRP A 149 -6.64 20.15 20.56
CA TRP A 149 -5.91 21.05 21.47
C TRP A 149 -4.87 20.34 22.36
N LEU A 150 -4.89 19.01 22.41
CA LEU A 150 -3.86 18.18 23.07
C LEU A 150 -2.74 17.73 22.10
N GLY A 151 -2.76 18.20 20.84
CA GLY A 151 -1.86 17.71 19.80
C GLY A 151 -0.36 17.90 20.06
N TRP A 152 0.03 18.82 20.92
CA TRP A 152 1.42 19.13 21.25
C TRP A 152 2.06 18.15 22.24
N ILE A 153 1.27 17.34 22.94
CA ILE A 153 1.77 16.48 24.03
C ILE A 153 2.40 15.17 23.47
N ASP A 154 2.00 14.74 22.27
CA ASP A 154 2.34 13.41 21.69
C ASP A 154 2.43 12.30 22.75
N PRO A 155 1.37 12.06 23.54
CA PRO A 155 1.43 11.18 24.71
C PRO A 155 1.77 9.73 24.35
N GLN A 156 1.70 9.38 23.07
CA GLN A 156 1.89 8.03 22.54
C GLN A 156 3.20 7.90 21.76
N GLY A 157 4.00 8.97 21.68
CA GLY A 157 5.32 8.98 21.04
C GLY A 157 5.28 8.62 19.56
N LEU A 158 4.19 8.94 18.86
CA LEU A 158 4.01 8.57 17.46
C LEU A 158 4.87 9.42 16.54
N SER A 159 5.18 10.67 16.89
CA SER A 159 5.88 11.60 16.00
C SER A 159 7.24 11.05 15.55
N ALA A 160 8.05 10.56 16.50
CA ALA A 160 9.35 9.99 16.19
C ALA A 160 9.25 8.72 15.33
N ARG A 161 8.24 7.88 15.58
CA ARG A 161 7.99 6.67 14.78
C ARG A 161 7.55 7.01 13.36
N LEU A 162 6.68 8.00 13.19
CA LEU A 162 6.25 8.51 11.88
C LEU A 162 7.43 9.02 11.06
N VAL A 163 8.30 9.84 11.66
CA VAL A 163 9.52 10.35 11.01
C VAL A 163 10.43 9.21 10.58
N LYS A 164 10.67 8.25 11.48
CA LYS A 164 11.53 7.09 11.19
C LYS A 164 10.96 6.21 10.08
N ALA A 165 9.65 5.93 10.12
CA ALA A 165 8.96 5.12 9.13
C ALA A 165 9.00 5.80 7.75
N ARG A 166 8.65 7.09 7.66
CA ARG A 166 8.72 7.84 6.39
C ARG A 166 10.13 7.80 5.80
N LYS A 167 11.16 8.11 6.61
CA LYS A 167 12.57 8.07 6.17
C LYS A 167 13.01 6.69 5.66
N ALA A 168 12.52 5.62 6.29
CA ALA A 168 12.84 4.26 5.84
C ALA A 168 12.20 3.96 4.48
N LEU A 169 10.95 4.38 4.27
CA LEU A 169 10.28 4.26 2.97
C LEU A 169 10.95 5.12 1.89
N ASP A 170 11.25 6.39 2.20
CA ASP A 170 11.97 7.32 1.30
C ASP A 170 13.25 6.67 0.80
N LYS A 171 14.12 6.24 1.72
CA LYS A 171 15.40 5.60 1.38
C LYS A 171 15.21 4.35 0.52
N PHE A 172 14.22 3.52 0.85
CA PHE A 172 13.96 2.29 0.13
C PHE A 172 13.50 2.56 -1.32
N ILE A 173 12.53 3.46 -1.49
CA ILE A 173 11.99 3.80 -2.81
C ILE A 173 13.01 4.58 -3.64
N ASP A 174 13.75 5.53 -3.06
CA ASP A 174 14.76 6.31 -3.76
C ASP A 174 15.83 5.39 -4.36
N SER A 175 16.28 4.36 -3.63
CA SER A 175 17.23 3.37 -4.14
C SER A 175 16.69 2.64 -5.38
N ILE A 176 15.43 2.22 -5.35
CA ILE A 176 14.80 1.50 -6.47
C ILE A 176 14.64 2.41 -7.69
N ILE A 177 14.19 3.65 -7.46
CA ILE A 177 14.04 4.65 -8.53
C ILE A 177 15.39 4.94 -9.17
N ASP A 178 16.43 5.17 -8.36
CA ASP A 178 17.78 5.44 -8.85
C ASP A 178 18.33 4.28 -9.67
N ASP A 179 18.17 3.04 -9.20
CA ASP A 179 18.57 1.83 -9.91
C ASP A 179 17.87 1.70 -11.27
N HIS A 180 16.56 1.97 -11.31
CA HIS A 180 15.79 1.92 -12.56
C HIS A 180 16.22 3.03 -13.54
N ILE A 181 16.40 4.27 -13.06
CA ILE A 181 16.89 5.39 -13.88
C ILE A 181 18.28 5.09 -14.45
N GLN A 182 19.17 4.47 -13.67
CA GLN A 182 20.51 4.09 -14.12
C GLN A 182 20.46 2.99 -15.19
N LYS A 183 19.67 1.92 -14.97
CA LYS A 183 19.47 0.84 -15.97
C LYS A 183 18.94 1.39 -17.29
N ARG A 184 17.97 2.31 -17.25
CA ARG A 184 17.42 2.95 -18.44
C ARG A 184 18.46 3.76 -19.22
N LYS A 185 19.38 4.46 -18.53
CA LYS A 185 20.47 5.21 -19.17
C LYS A 185 21.51 4.30 -19.83
N GLN A 186 21.71 3.09 -19.29
CA GLN A 186 22.66 2.12 -19.83
C GLN A 186 22.07 1.35 -21.03
N ASN A 187 20.76 1.07 -21.04
CA ASN A 187 20.08 0.25 -22.06
C ASN A 187 19.47 1.06 -23.22
N ASN A 188 20.22 1.96 -23.86
CA ASN A 188 19.67 2.91 -24.86
C ASN A 188 18.92 2.33 -26.10
N PHE A 189 18.69 1.02 -26.26
CA PHE A 189 17.95 0.44 -27.41
C PHE A 189 17.31 -0.95 -27.13
N SER A 190 16.32 -1.05 -26.24
CA SER A 190 15.33 -2.15 -26.36
C SER A 190 13.98 -1.77 -25.76
N GLU A 191 12.92 -2.03 -26.51
CA GLU A 191 11.51 -1.80 -26.11
C GLU A 191 11.03 -2.76 -25.00
N ASP A 192 11.89 -3.67 -24.54
CA ASP A 192 11.57 -4.69 -23.51
C ASP A 192 11.84 -4.23 -22.06
N ALA A 193 11.80 -2.92 -21.80
CA ALA A 193 11.98 -2.34 -20.46
C ALA A 193 10.66 -2.21 -19.68
N GLU A 194 9.61 -2.95 -20.05
CA GLU A 194 8.25 -2.84 -19.48
C GLU A 194 7.96 -3.92 -18.41
N THR A 195 8.99 -4.35 -17.68
CA THR A 195 8.92 -5.53 -16.79
C THR A 195 8.51 -5.20 -15.34
N ASP A 196 8.93 -4.07 -14.77
CA ASP A 196 8.56 -3.62 -13.40
C ASP A 196 7.58 -2.41 -13.37
N MET A 197 7.08 -2.01 -12.19
CA MET A 197 6.11 -0.88 -12.05
C MET A 197 6.80 0.49 -11.94
N VAL A 198 8.12 0.53 -12.00
CA VAL A 198 8.94 1.71 -11.71
C VAL A 198 9.52 2.27 -13.00
#